data_AF-A0A2V9WG26-F1
#
_entry.id   AF-A0A2V9WG26-F1
#
_cell.length_a   1.000
_cell.length_b   1.000
_cell.length_c   1.000
_cell.angle_alpha   90.00
_cell.angle_beta   90.00
_cell.angle_gamma   90.00
#
_symmetry.space_group_name_H-M   'P 1'
#
loop_
_entity.id
_entity.type
_entity.pdbx_description
1 polymer ?
#
loop_
_entity_poly.entity_id
_entity_poly.type
_entity_poly.pdbx_seq_one_letter_code
_entity_poly.pdbx_strand_id
1 'polypeptide(L)'
;MTSSEISWSSTQPKEVGALTWFEIQQQPALWPTTAVRVREVITRLNLRATLKDARAVITGAGTSAYGAAVVAAAWPRSRAVPSTDLLLAIEPYMEDATVLVSLARSGNSPESMAEEHWKKWTALYNQKMLSHGEFKDLYVYGYDSPEAYAIEKDGKMFYAFYSPKADKSWKGKIELRGLAAGKYHVHDYANDKDLGELDAAKPTIDTEFTGSLQLETVKE
;
A
#
# COMPACT_ATOMS: atom_id res chain seq x y z
N MET A 1 1.81 -12.46 48.00
CA MET A 1 2.52 -13.54 47.27
C MET A 1 3.87 -13.00 46.85
N THR A 2 4.94 -13.46 47.50
CA THR A 2 6.31 -13.13 47.12
C THR A 2 6.68 -13.94 45.87
N SER A 3 7.47 -13.35 44.97
CA SER A 3 7.91 -13.91 43.68
C SER A 3 8.74 -15.23 43.76
N SER A 4 8.78 -15.88 44.92
CA SER A 4 9.67 -17.00 45.24
C SER A 4 9.09 -18.39 44.93
N GLU A 5 7.86 -18.51 44.43
CA GLU A 5 7.18 -19.80 44.21
C GLU A 5 6.91 -20.15 42.74
N ILE A 6 7.42 -19.37 41.79
CA ILE A 6 7.33 -19.73 40.36
C ILE A 6 8.61 -20.48 39.96
N SER A 7 8.55 -21.81 39.94
CA SER A 7 9.62 -22.62 39.32
C SER A 7 9.40 -22.66 37.81
N TRP A 8 10.19 -21.88 37.06
CA TRP A 8 10.22 -21.98 35.60
C TRP A 8 10.91 -23.29 35.20
N SER A 9 10.22 -24.17 34.49
CA SER A 9 10.86 -25.33 33.87
C SER A 9 11.88 -24.85 32.85
N SER A 10 13.16 -25.21 33.01
CA SER A 10 14.20 -24.98 32.01
C SER A 10 14.16 -26.01 30.87
N THR A 11 13.19 -26.92 30.88
CA THR A 11 13.09 -28.03 29.92
C THR A 11 12.47 -27.53 28.62
N GLN A 12 13.23 -27.65 27.53
CA GLN A 12 12.74 -27.33 26.19
C GLN A 12 11.56 -28.24 25.80
N PRO A 13 10.44 -27.68 25.27
CA PRO A 13 9.36 -28.47 24.71
C PRO A 13 9.84 -29.32 23.53
N LYS A 14 9.40 -30.58 23.45
CA LYS A 14 9.87 -31.52 22.41
C LYS A 14 9.31 -31.27 21.02
N GLU A 15 8.11 -30.68 20.89
CA GLU A 15 7.46 -30.44 19.59
C GLU A 15 6.71 -29.10 19.55
N VAL A 16 5.58 -28.98 20.24
CA VAL A 16 4.79 -27.73 20.22
C VAL A 16 5.48 -26.63 21.03
N GLY A 17 5.71 -25.48 20.39
CA GLY A 17 6.32 -24.31 21.04
C GLY A 17 7.85 -24.39 21.21
N ALA A 18 8.52 -25.42 20.68
CA ALA A 18 9.97 -25.57 20.78
C ALA A 18 10.74 -24.39 20.16
N LEU A 19 10.28 -23.89 19.00
CA LEU A 19 10.86 -22.73 18.32
C LEU A 19 10.66 -21.45 19.13
N THR A 20 9.42 -21.18 19.57
CA THR A 20 9.11 -19.99 20.39
C THR A 20 9.85 -20.01 21.72
N TRP A 21 10.00 -21.19 22.34
CA TRP A 21 10.83 -21.35 23.53
C TRP A 21 12.27 -20.91 23.25
N PHE A 22 12.88 -21.42 22.19
CA PHE A 22 14.24 -21.03 21.81
C PHE A 22 14.35 -19.52 21.52
N GLU A 23 13.38 -18.96 20.78
CA GLU A 23 13.31 -17.52 20.48
C GLU A 23 13.26 -16.66 21.74
N ILE A 24 12.51 -17.09 22.76
CA ILE A 24 12.42 -16.38 24.05
C ILE A 24 13.75 -16.48 24.81
N GLN A 25 14.33 -17.68 24.90
CA GLN A 25 15.54 -17.93 25.69
C GLN A 25 16.78 -17.24 25.13
N GLN A 26 16.85 -17.02 23.82
CA GLN A 26 17.99 -16.32 23.21
C GLN A 26 17.95 -14.79 23.40
N GLN A 27 16.84 -14.19 23.83
CA GLN A 27 16.70 -12.73 23.92
C GLN A 27 17.79 -12.04 24.78
N PRO A 28 18.15 -12.52 25.99
CA PRO A 28 19.18 -11.89 26.80
C PRO A 28 20.56 -11.85 26.11
N ALA A 29 20.86 -12.86 25.27
CA ALA A 29 22.10 -12.89 24.48
C ALA A 29 22.03 -11.98 23.25
N LEU A 30 20.85 -11.82 22.63
CA LEU A 30 20.67 -10.98 21.45
C LEU A 30 20.70 -9.48 21.78
N TRP A 31 20.08 -9.03 22.87
CA TRP A 31 19.93 -7.59 23.13
C TRP A 31 21.26 -6.80 23.17
N PRO A 32 22.34 -7.28 23.82
CA PRO A 32 23.62 -6.59 23.81
C PRO A 32 24.20 -6.46 22.40
N THR A 33 24.08 -7.52 21.57
CA THR A 33 24.58 -7.51 20.19
C THR A 33 23.83 -6.50 19.33
N THR A 34 22.51 -6.40 19.49
CA THR A 34 21.68 -5.38 18.84
C THR A 34 22.09 -3.98 19.29
N ALA A 35 22.30 -3.77 20.59
CA ALA A 35 22.69 -2.46 21.12
C ALA A 35 24.04 -1.99 20.56
N VAL A 36 25.02 -2.89 20.37
CA VAL A 36 26.30 -2.58 19.73
C VAL A 36 26.08 -2.13 18.28
N ARG A 37 25.39 -2.94 17.47
CA ARG A 37 25.12 -2.63 16.05
C ARG A 37 24.38 -1.30 15.89
N VAL A 38 23.39 -1.03 16.74
CA VAL A 38 22.63 0.23 16.72
C VAL A 38 23.53 1.42 17.04
N ARG A 39 24.41 1.33 18.06
CA ARG A 39 25.35 2.41 18.41
C ARG A 39 26.33 2.72 17.27
N GLU A 40 26.82 1.69 16.59
CA GLU A 40 27.68 1.85 15.41
C GLU A 40 26.96 2.61 14.30
N VAL A 41 25.71 2.24 13.99
CA VAL A 41 24.89 2.90 12.97
C VAL A 41 24.54 4.33 13.35
N ILE A 42 24.15 4.59 14.60
CA ILE A 42 23.88 5.94 15.12
C ILE A 42 25.07 6.87 14.88
N THR A 43 26.28 6.37 15.14
CA THR A 43 27.52 7.14 14.97
C THR A 43 27.84 7.34 13.49
N ARG A 44 27.84 6.25 12.70
CA ARG A 44 28.16 6.26 11.27
C ARG A 44 27.24 7.19 10.46
N LEU A 45 25.95 7.19 10.77
CA LEU A 45 24.94 7.99 10.06
C LEU A 45 24.59 9.31 10.75
N ASN A 46 25.29 9.63 11.85
CA ASN A 46 25.04 10.82 12.66
C ASN A 46 23.56 11.00 13.07
N LEU A 47 22.86 9.90 13.37
CA LEU A 47 21.39 9.90 13.53
C LEU A 47 20.90 10.81 14.65
N ARG A 48 21.72 11.04 15.68
CA ARG A 48 21.38 11.98 16.76
C ARG A 48 21.20 13.41 16.25
N ALA A 49 22.07 13.86 15.34
CA ALA A 49 21.94 15.17 14.74
C ALA A 49 20.84 15.20 13.67
N THR A 50 20.74 14.15 12.86
CA THR A 50 19.74 14.03 11.78
C THR A 50 18.31 14.02 12.31
N LEU A 51 18.07 13.35 13.45
CA LEU A 51 16.73 13.15 14.02
C LEU A 51 16.42 14.10 15.18
N LYS A 52 17.27 15.09 15.47
CA LYS A 52 17.12 15.97 16.65
C LYS A 52 15.76 16.68 16.73
N ASP A 53 15.23 17.08 15.58
CA ASP A 53 13.98 17.84 15.46
C ASP A 53 12.88 17.00 14.78
N ALA A 54 13.10 15.69 14.66
CA ALA A 54 12.18 14.80 13.95
C ALA A 54 10.82 14.75 14.65
N ARG A 55 9.76 14.85 13.85
CA ARG A 55 8.40 14.46 14.22
C ARG A 55 8.16 13.08 13.64
N ALA A 56 8.31 12.06 14.47
CA ALA A 56 8.33 10.68 13.99
C ALA A 56 6.94 10.02 14.11
N VAL A 57 6.50 9.37 13.05
CA VAL A 57 5.42 8.39 13.11
C VAL A 57 6.06 7.02 13.14
N ILE A 58 5.68 6.20 14.11
CA ILE A 58 6.18 4.83 14.26
C ILE A 58 5.01 3.89 14.03
N THR A 59 5.20 2.91 13.15
CA THR A 59 4.10 2.07 12.69
C THR A 59 4.46 0.60 12.63
N GLY A 60 3.44 -0.24 12.61
CA GLY A 60 3.53 -1.69 12.49
C GLY A 60 2.16 -2.33 12.69
N ALA A 61 2.05 -3.61 12.35
CA ALA A 61 0.82 -4.40 12.54
C ALA A 61 0.97 -5.38 13.72
N GLY A 62 -0.14 -5.64 14.42
CA GLY A 62 -0.20 -6.59 15.53
C GLY A 62 0.80 -6.28 16.64
N THR A 63 1.62 -7.27 17.03
CA THR A 63 2.66 -7.08 18.07
C THR A 63 3.65 -5.95 17.75
N SER A 64 3.90 -5.67 16.47
CA SER A 64 4.78 -4.57 16.07
C SER A 64 4.16 -3.19 16.37
N ALA A 65 2.83 -3.07 16.37
CA ALA A 65 2.13 -1.84 16.78
C ALA A 65 2.35 -1.55 18.27
N TYR A 66 2.35 -2.59 19.11
CA TYR A 66 2.70 -2.44 20.53
C TYR A 66 4.16 -2.04 20.72
N GLY A 67 5.06 -2.61 19.92
CA GLY A 67 6.46 -2.16 19.86
C GLY A 67 6.57 -0.67 19.49
N ALA A 68 5.82 -0.23 18.49
CA ALA A 68 5.77 1.17 18.08
C ALA A 68 5.28 2.08 19.22
N ALA A 69 4.24 1.68 19.96
CA ALA A 69 3.73 2.42 21.11
C ALA A 69 4.78 2.58 22.22
N VAL A 70 5.55 1.54 22.53
CA VAL A 70 6.63 1.60 23.53
C VAL A 70 7.73 2.57 23.07
N VAL A 71 8.15 2.50 21.81
CA VAL A 71 9.17 3.43 21.29
C VAL A 71 8.63 4.87 21.29
N ALA A 72 7.37 5.06 20.89
CA ALA A 72 6.78 6.40 20.84
C ALA A 72 6.69 7.04 22.23
N ALA A 73 6.39 6.25 23.27
CA ALA A 73 6.38 6.71 24.65
C ALA A 73 7.78 7.16 25.13
N ALA A 74 8.85 6.63 24.56
CA ALA A 74 10.23 6.94 24.93
C ALA A 74 10.90 7.99 24.02
N TRP A 75 10.33 8.31 22.86
CA TRP A 75 10.89 9.25 21.89
C TRP A 75 10.06 10.54 21.82
N PRO A 76 10.57 11.69 22.32
CA PRO A 76 9.89 12.97 22.22
C PRO A 76 9.47 13.33 20.79
N ARG A 77 8.31 13.97 20.65
CA ARG A 77 7.73 14.39 19.35
C ARG A 77 7.50 13.23 18.39
N SER A 78 7.25 12.03 18.92
CA SER A 78 6.83 10.89 18.11
C SER A 78 5.43 10.42 18.51
N ARG A 79 4.80 9.68 17.60
CA ARG A 79 3.54 8.98 17.87
C ARG A 79 3.51 7.63 17.20
N ALA A 80 2.83 6.69 17.85
CA ALA A 80 2.57 5.38 17.27
C ALA A 80 1.24 5.40 16.53
N VAL A 81 1.24 4.94 15.28
CA VAL A 81 0.03 4.75 14.49
C VAL A 81 0.09 3.35 13.89
N PRO A 82 -0.86 2.45 14.20
CA PRO A 82 -0.89 1.11 13.60
C PRO A 82 -0.86 1.20 12.07
N SER A 83 -0.13 0.29 11.41
CA SER A 83 -0.03 0.32 9.94
C SER A 83 -1.37 -0.01 9.28
N THR A 84 -2.24 -0.72 9.99
CA THR A 84 -3.64 -0.97 9.61
C THR A 84 -4.46 0.32 9.56
N ASP A 85 -4.12 1.31 10.37
CA ASP A 85 -4.85 2.59 10.42
C ASP A 85 -4.31 3.53 9.35
N LEU A 86 -2.99 3.55 9.15
CA LEU A 86 -2.36 4.24 8.02
C LEU A 86 -2.85 3.70 6.67
N LEU A 87 -3.16 2.40 6.60
CA LEU A 87 -3.80 1.80 5.43
C LEU A 87 -5.19 2.40 5.20
N LEU A 88 -5.98 2.69 6.24
CA LEU A 88 -7.32 3.22 6.04
C LEU A 88 -7.33 4.71 5.68
N ALA A 89 -6.43 5.49 6.28
CA ALA A 89 -6.23 6.90 5.99
C ALA A 89 -4.84 7.30 6.42
N ILE A 90 -4.01 7.86 5.54
CA ILE A 90 -2.62 8.20 5.87
C ILE A 90 -2.46 9.70 6.12
N GLU A 91 -3.22 10.51 5.41
CA GLU A 91 -3.20 11.97 5.39
C GLU A 91 -3.29 12.57 6.80
N PRO A 92 -4.32 12.30 7.63
CA PRO A 92 -4.43 12.91 8.95
C PRO A 92 -3.26 12.53 9.87
N TYR A 93 -2.57 11.43 9.57
CA TYR A 93 -1.45 10.95 10.35
C TYR A 93 -0.10 11.34 9.78
N MET A 94 0.00 12.05 8.66
CA MET A 94 1.29 12.40 8.06
C MET A 94 1.51 13.88 7.81
N GLU A 95 0.51 14.75 8.01
CA GLU A 95 0.59 16.21 7.79
C GLU A 95 1.83 16.87 8.43
N ASP A 96 2.18 16.44 9.63
CA ASP A 96 3.25 17.02 10.43
C ASP A 96 4.44 16.06 10.61
N ALA A 97 4.38 14.86 10.04
CA ALA A 97 5.43 13.87 10.18
C ALA A 97 6.63 14.24 9.30
N THR A 98 7.83 14.14 9.86
CA THR A 98 9.09 14.32 9.10
C THR A 98 9.81 13.00 8.86
N VAL A 99 9.47 11.96 9.64
CA VAL A 99 10.06 10.63 9.55
C VAL A 99 8.97 9.58 9.81
N LEU A 100 8.95 8.53 9.01
CA LEU A 100 8.17 7.31 9.25
C LEU A 100 9.11 6.16 9.59
N VAL A 101 8.81 5.42 10.66
CA VAL A 101 9.58 4.25 11.10
C VAL A 101 8.66 3.03 11.14
N SER A 102 8.87 2.10 10.21
CA SER A 102 8.08 0.88 10.10
C SER A 102 8.74 -0.30 10.82
N LEU A 103 8.02 -0.90 11.76
CA LEU A 103 8.44 -2.08 12.53
C LEU A 103 7.75 -3.33 11.99
N ALA A 104 8.53 -4.32 11.55
CA ALA A 104 8.03 -5.60 11.10
C ALA A 104 9.00 -6.73 11.45
N ARG A 105 8.47 -7.88 11.91
CA ARG A 105 9.27 -9.09 12.17
C ARG A 105 9.78 -9.73 10.87
N SER A 106 8.91 -9.89 9.89
CA SER A 106 9.21 -10.57 8.62
C SER A 106 9.44 -9.62 7.44
N GLY A 107 9.10 -8.33 7.57
CA GLY A 107 9.11 -7.36 6.47
C GLY A 107 8.06 -7.61 5.36
N ASN A 108 7.32 -8.72 5.43
CA ASN A 108 6.34 -9.16 4.42
C ASN A 108 4.88 -8.88 4.80
N SER A 109 4.65 -7.98 5.77
CA SER A 109 3.30 -7.52 6.08
C SER A 109 2.77 -6.70 4.89
N PRO A 110 1.59 -7.03 4.32
CA PRO A 110 1.01 -6.28 3.21
C PRO A 110 1.00 -4.77 3.45
N GLU A 111 0.74 -4.35 4.69
CA GLU A 111 0.65 -2.96 5.13
C GLU A 111 1.99 -2.22 5.10
N SER A 112 3.12 -2.95 5.19
CA SER A 112 4.47 -2.37 5.15
C SER A 112 5.03 -2.26 3.73
N MET A 113 4.60 -3.13 2.81
CA MET A 113 4.98 -3.07 1.38
C MET A 113 4.05 -2.17 0.56
N ALA A 114 2.82 -1.95 1.03
CA ALA A 114 1.79 -1.26 0.27
C ALA A 114 1.86 0.27 0.36
N GLU A 115 2.77 0.90 1.10
CA GLU A 115 2.63 2.34 1.41
C GLU A 115 2.59 3.24 0.15
N GLU A 116 3.50 3.07 -0.81
CA GLU A 116 3.52 3.90 -2.02
C GLU A 116 2.42 3.52 -3.01
N HIS A 117 2.23 2.22 -3.24
CA HIS A 117 1.19 1.68 -4.11
C HIS A 117 -0.20 2.10 -3.61
N TRP A 118 -0.45 1.99 -2.31
CA TRP A 118 -1.69 2.39 -1.67
C TRP A 118 -1.89 3.90 -1.69
N LYS A 119 -0.85 4.70 -1.36
CA LYS A 119 -0.92 6.16 -1.49
C LYS A 119 -1.40 6.57 -2.88
N LYS A 120 -0.82 5.98 -3.93
CA LYS A 120 -1.24 6.22 -5.31
C LYS A 120 -2.72 5.89 -5.53
N TRP A 121 -3.14 4.67 -5.22
CA TRP A 121 -4.51 4.23 -5.52
C TRP A 121 -5.58 4.90 -4.65
N THR A 122 -5.29 5.18 -3.38
CA THR A 122 -6.18 5.92 -2.48
C THR A 122 -6.30 7.38 -2.91
N ALA A 123 -5.20 8.03 -3.32
CA ALA A 123 -5.26 9.37 -3.88
C ALA A 123 -6.11 9.41 -5.17
N LEU A 124 -5.94 8.44 -6.07
CA LEU A 124 -6.77 8.32 -7.28
C LEU A 124 -8.25 8.07 -6.95
N TYR A 125 -8.54 7.20 -5.98
CA TYR A 125 -9.90 6.95 -5.51
C TYR A 125 -10.54 8.23 -4.97
N ASN A 126 -9.86 8.94 -4.06
CA ASN A 126 -10.36 10.18 -3.45
C ASN A 126 -10.51 11.32 -4.48
N GLN A 127 -9.61 11.38 -5.47
CA GLN A 127 -9.66 12.39 -6.52
C GLN A 127 -10.83 12.17 -7.48
N LYS A 128 -11.08 10.92 -7.89
CA LYS A 128 -12.06 10.61 -8.94
C LYS A 128 -13.43 10.27 -8.38
N MET A 129 -13.49 9.64 -7.20
CA MET A 129 -14.71 9.16 -6.52
C MET A 129 -15.65 8.42 -7.47
N LEU A 130 -15.12 7.50 -8.29
CA LEU A 130 -15.88 6.76 -9.31
C LEU A 130 -17.03 5.94 -8.72
N SER A 131 -16.98 5.62 -7.43
CA SER A 131 -18.08 5.02 -6.66
C SER A 131 -19.37 5.85 -6.67
N HIS A 132 -19.30 7.15 -6.96
CA HIS A 132 -20.45 8.04 -7.10
C HIS A 132 -20.94 8.18 -8.55
N GLY A 133 -20.29 7.51 -9.51
CA GLY A 133 -20.70 7.49 -10.90
C GLY A 133 -21.78 6.45 -11.19
N GLU A 134 -22.33 6.50 -12.39
CA GLU A 134 -23.27 5.50 -12.91
C GLU A 134 -22.47 4.36 -13.55
N PHE A 135 -22.59 3.15 -12.99
CA PHE A 135 -22.02 1.96 -13.61
C PHE A 135 -22.74 1.65 -14.93
N LYS A 136 -21.97 1.46 -16.01
CA LYS A 136 -22.50 1.15 -17.34
C LYS A 136 -22.19 -0.32 -17.66
N ASP A 137 -23.24 -1.12 -17.78
CA ASP A 137 -23.17 -2.55 -18.10
C ASP A 137 -22.88 -2.77 -19.60
N LEU A 138 -21.67 -2.40 -20.04
CA LEU A 138 -21.26 -2.36 -21.45
C LEU A 138 -20.36 -3.54 -21.86
N TYR A 139 -19.90 -4.33 -20.90
CA TYR A 139 -18.96 -5.42 -21.11
C TYR A 139 -19.42 -6.64 -20.32
N VAL A 140 -19.23 -7.82 -20.91
CA VAL A 140 -19.71 -9.07 -20.34
C VAL A 140 -18.53 -9.93 -19.91
N TYR A 141 -18.49 -10.21 -18.61
CA TYR A 141 -17.49 -11.10 -18.01
C TYR A 141 -17.48 -12.48 -18.70
N GLY A 142 -16.27 -12.95 -19.07
CA GLY A 142 -16.07 -14.24 -19.74
C GLY A 142 -16.30 -14.23 -21.26
N TYR A 143 -16.86 -13.16 -21.83
CA TYR A 143 -17.03 -12.99 -23.27
C TYR A 143 -16.08 -11.93 -23.84
N ASP A 144 -15.96 -10.79 -23.16
CA ASP A 144 -15.00 -9.75 -23.53
C ASP A 144 -13.59 -10.10 -23.01
N SER A 145 -12.58 -9.88 -23.85
CA SER A 145 -11.17 -10.03 -23.50
C SER A 145 -10.39 -8.84 -24.07
N PRO A 146 -9.80 -7.98 -23.21
CA PRO A 146 -9.66 -8.12 -21.76
C PRO A 146 -10.99 -7.92 -21.02
N GLU A 147 -11.05 -8.38 -19.77
CA GLU A 147 -12.16 -8.05 -18.87
C GLU A 147 -12.23 -6.54 -18.70
N ALA A 148 -13.43 -5.96 -18.77
CA ALA A 148 -13.63 -4.53 -18.85
C ALA A 148 -14.85 -4.04 -18.09
N TYR A 149 -14.79 -2.81 -17.61
CA TYR A 149 -15.88 -2.14 -16.90
C TYR A 149 -15.92 -0.65 -17.28
N ALA A 150 -17.11 -0.06 -17.27
CA ALA A 150 -17.30 1.36 -17.58
C ALA A 150 -18.15 2.06 -16.51
N ILE A 151 -17.79 3.31 -16.22
CA ILE A 151 -18.52 4.21 -15.32
C ILE A 151 -18.67 5.55 -16.03
N GLU A 152 -19.88 6.09 -16.01
CA GLU A 152 -20.16 7.46 -16.42
C GLU A 152 -20.20 8.36 -15.19
N LYS A 153 -19.42 9.44 -15.18
CA LYS A 153 -19.41 10.41 -14.08
C LYS A 153 -19.08 11.79 -14.60
N ASP A 154 -19.86 12.79 -14.19
CA ASP A 154 -19.66 14.21 -14.54
C ASP A 154 -19.54 14.45 -16.06
N GLY A 155 -20.31 13.71 -16.87
CA GLY A 155 -20.30 13.80 -18.34
C GLY A 155 -19.07 13.16 -19.02
N LYS A 156 -18.24 12.44 -18.26
CA LYS A 156 -17.06 11.71 -18.74
C LYS A 156 -17.28 10.21 -18.60
N MET A 157 -16.66 9.45 -19.51
CA MET A 157 -16.60 7.99 -19.40
C MET A 157 -15.24 7.56 -18.85
N PHE A 158 -15.29 6.67 -17.86
CA PHE A 158 -14.15 6.00 -17.25
C PHE A 158 -14.19 4.52 -17.58
N TYR A 159 -13.05 3.94 -17.94
CA TYR A 159 -12.92 2.53 -18.29
C TYR A 159 -11.82 1.87 -17.47
N ALA A 160 -12.07 0.63 -17.06
CA ALA A 160 -11.07 -0.21 -16.41
C ALA A 160 -10.95 -1.52 -17.20
N PHE A 161 -9.77 -1.81 -17.74
CA PHE A 161 -9.46 -3.05 -18.44
C PHE A 161 -8.46 -3.87 -17.63
N TYR A 162 -8.64 -5.20 -17.59
CA TYR A 162 -7.81 -6.11 -16.82
C TYR A 162 -7.20 -7.20 -17.69
N SER A 163 -5.89 -7.40 -17.54
CA SER A 163 -5.21 -8.49 -18.20
C SER A 163 -5.72 -9.83 -17.65
N PRO A 164 -5.91 -10.88 -18.47
CA PRO A 164 -6.41 -12.18 -18.00
C PRO A 164 -5.57 -12.83 -16.88
N LYS A 165 -4.30 -12.42 -16.75
CA LYS A 165 -3.43 -12.77 -15.63
C LYS A 165 -2.68 -11.54 -15.18
N ALA A 166 -2.75 -11.21 -13.89
CA ALA A 166 -2.20 -9.98 -13.33
C ALA A 166 -0.69 -9.77 -13.56
N ASP A 167 0.06 -10.86 -13.75
CA ASP A 167 1.51 -10.88 -13.98
C ASP A 167 1.91 -10.91 -15.46
N LYS A 168 0.96 -10.87 -16.40
CA LYS A 168 1.23 -10.93 -17.84
C LYS A 168 0.78 -9.69 -18.58
N SER A 169 1.64 -9.23 -19.50
CA SER A 169 1.28 -8.22 -20.48
C SER A 169 0.16 -8.73 -21.39
N TRP A 170 -0.87 -7.91 -21.58
CA TRP A 170 -1.91 -8.06 -22.58
C TRP A 170 -1.67 -7.02 -23.68
N LYS A 171 -1.78 -7.44 -24.94
CA LYS A 171 -1.62 -6.57 -26.11
C LYS A 171 -2.75 -6.83 -27.09
N GLY A 172 -3.39 -5.77 -27.56
CA GLY A 172 -4.45 -5.88 -28.53
C GLY A 172 -5.25 -4.60 -28.67
N LYS A 173 -6.37 -4.73 -29.37
CA LYS A 173 -7.32 -3.65 -29.60
C LYS A 173 -8.42 -3.71 -28.56
N ILE A 174 -8.64 -2.60 -27.87
CA ILE A 174 -9.79 -2.40 -26.98
C ILE A 174 -10.81 -1.49 -27.65
N GLU A 175 -12.06 -1.60 -27.23
CA GLU A 175 -13.17 -0.76 -27.68
C GLU A 175 -13.72 0.04 -26.49
N LEU A 176 -13.89 1.36 -26.64
CA LEU A 176 -14.46 2.26 -25.63
C LEU A 176 -15.96 2.45 -25.90
N ARG A 177 -16.77 1.55 -25.36
CA ARG A 177 -18.22 1.51 -25.58
C ARG A 177 -18.92 2.64 -24.82
N GLY A 178 -20.10 3.07 -25.30
CA GLY A 178 -20.96 4.02 -24.59
C GLY A 178 -20.62 5.50 -24.76
N LEU A 179 -19.64 5.85 -25.61
CA LEU A 179 -19.36 7.23 -25.97
C LEU A 179 -20.49 7.81 -26.84
N ALA A 180 -20.92 9.03 -26.53
CA ALA A 180 -21.81 9.80 -27.41
C ALA A 180 -21.05 10.26 -28.66
N ALA A 181 -21.76 10.67 -29.71
CA ALA A 181 -21.12 11.18 -30.93
C ALA A 181 -20.23 12.40 -30.62
N GLY A 182 -18.99 12.37 -31.13
CA GLY A 182 -18.01 13.44 -30.97
C GLY A 182 -16.58 12.92 -30.96
N LYS A 183 -15.65 13.85 -30.77
CA LYS A 183 -14.23 13.57 -30.54
C LYS A 183 -13.93 13.60 -29.05
N TYR A 184 -13.03 12.73 -28.64
CA TYR A 184 -12.63 12.55 -27.26
C TYR A 184 -11.12 12.49 -27.17
N HIS A 185 -10.57 13.09 -26.14
CA HIS A 185 -9.20 12.86 -25.72
C HIS A 185 -9.17 11.74 -24.68
N VAL A 186 -8.24 10.79 -24.82
CA VAL A 186 -8.16 9.59 -23.98
C VAL A 186 -6.88 9.61 -23.16
N HIS A 187 -7.02 9.49 -21.84
CA HIS A 187 -5.90 9.54 -20.90
C HIS A 187 -5.91 8.31 -19.98
N ASP A 188 -4.77 7.65 -19.84
CA ASP A 188 -4.54 6.68 -18.78
C ASP A 188 -4.20 7.44 -17.49
N TYR A 189 -5.23 7.63 -16.66
CA TYR A 189 -5.13 8.43 -15.45
C TYR A 189 -4.38 7.71 -14.32
N ALA A 190 -4.20 6.38 -14.40
CA ALA A 190 -3.44 5.66 -13.39
C ALA A 190 -1.94 5.78 -13.65
N ASN A 191 -1.49 5.91 -14.90
CA ASN A 191 -0.08 6.00 -15.25
C ASN A 191 0.33 7.35 -15.84
N ASP A 192 -0.59 8.33 -15.83
CA ASP A 192 -0.43 9.66 -16.39
C ASP A 192 0.08 9.64 -17.84
N LYS A 193 -0.58 8.82 -18.67
CA LYS A 193 -0.19 8.61 -20.07
C LYS A 193 -1.28 9.06 -21.02
N ASP A 194 -0.95 10.02 -21.86
CA ASP A 194 -1.81 10.45 -22.97
C ASP A 194 -1.86 9.36 -24.07
N LEU A 195 -3.07 8.95 -24.45
CA LEU A 195 -3.33 7.98 -25.53
C LEU A 195 -3.87 8.65 -26.80
N GLY A 196 -4.05 9.97 -26.79
CA GLY A 196 -4.42 10.79 -27.94
C GLY A 196 -5.92 10.94 -28.15
N GLU A 197 -6.27 11.42 -29.34
CA GLU A 197 -7.66 11.67 -29.77
C GLU A 197 -8.33 10.39 -30.31
N LEU A 198 -9.63 10.29 -30.07
CA LEU A 198 -10.50 9.22 -30.48
C LEU A 198 -11.82 9.79 -31.03
N ASP A 199 -12.22 9.35 -32.22
CA ASP A 199 -13.56 9.61 -32.74
C ASP A 199 -14.52 8.51 -32.25
N ALA A 200 -15.63 8.89 -31.62
CA ALA A 200 -16.64 7.95 -31.16
C ALA A 200 -17.27 7.09 -32.27
N ALA A 201 -17.13 7.49 -33.56
CA ALA A 201 -17.52 6.67 -34.70
C ALA A 201 -16.59 5.45 -34.92
N LYS A 202 -15.37 5.47 -34.37
CA LYS A 202 -14.40 4.37 -34.39
C LYS A 202 -13.71 4.26 -33.03
N PRO A 203 -14.44 3.85 -31.96
CA PRO A 203 -13.99 4.01 -30.60
C PRO A 203 -13.01 2.88 -30.18
N THR A 204 -11.98 2.62 -30.98
CA THR A 204 -11.03 1.53 -30.72
C THR A 204 -9.60 2.04 -30.60
N ILE A 205 -8.84 1.48 -29.66
CA ILE A 205 -7.45 1.84 -29.38
C ILE A 205 -6.59 0.57 -29.32
N ASP A 206 -5.45 0.58 -30.00
CA ASP A 206 -4.43 -0.45 -29.85
C ASP A 206 -3.56 -0.13 -28.62
N THR A 207 -3.47 -1.06 -27.67
CA THR A 207 -2.79 -0.84 -26.39
C THR A 207 -2.04 -2.10 -25.91
N GLU A 208 -1.14 -1.87 -24.95
CA GLU A 208 -0.39 -2.91 -24.26
C GLU A 208 -0.26 -2.53 -22.78
N PHE A 209 -0.64 -3.43 -21.87
CA PHE A 209 -0.62 -3.19 -20.42
C PHE A 209 -0.50 -4.49 -19.61
N THR A 210 0.01 -4.38 -18.38
CA THR A 210 0.11 -5.50 -17.42
C THR A 210 -0.76 -5.21 -16.21
N GLY A 211 -1.54 -6.19 -15.75
CA GLY A 211 -2.44 -6.03 -14.61
C GLY A 211 -3.72 -5.29 -14.99
N SER A 212 -3.64 -3.96 -15.14
CA SER A 212 -4.79 -3.11 -15.47
C SER A 212 -4.44 -1.88 -16.30
N LEU A 213 -5.41 -1.38 -17.06
CA LEU A 213 -5.39 -0.09 -17.76
C LEU A 213 -6.62 0.73 -17.36
N GLN A 214 -6.41 1.98 -16.94
CA GLN A 214 -7.44 2.83 -16.33
C GLN A 214 -7.60 4.11 -17.15
N LEU A 215 -8.68 4.24 -17.91
CA LEU A 215 -8.85 5.31 -18.89
C LEU A 215 -9.93 6.31 -18.49
N GLU A 216 -9.68 7.59 -18.76
CA GLU A 216 -10.65 8.69 -18.73
C GLU A 216 -10.79 9.24 -20.14
N THR A 217 -12.02 9.53 -20.54
CA THR A 217 -12.31 10.20 -21.81
C THR A 217 -12.92 11.57 -21.54
N VAL A 218 -12.37 12.59 -22.21
CA VAL A 218 -12.86 13.96 -22.14
C VAL A 218 -13.31 14.37 -23.52
N LYS A 219 -14.56 14.79 -23.64
CA LYS A 219 -15.09 15.28 -24.92
C LYS A 219 -14.43 16.62 -25.27
N GLU A 220 -14.03 16.77 -26.54
CA GLU A 220 -13.57 18.04 -27.11
C GLU A 220 -14.71 19.07 -27.25
#